data_AF-A0A959X4E9-F1
#
_entry.id   AF-A0A959X4E9-F1
#
_cell.length_a   1.000
_cell.length_b   1.000
_cell.length_c   1.000
_cell.angle_alpha   90.00
_cell.angle_beta   90.00
_cell.angle_gamma   90.00
#
_symmetry.space_group_name_H-M   'P 1'
#
loop_
_entity.id
_entity.type
_entity.pdbx_description
1 polymer ?
#
loop_
_entity_poly.entity_id
_entity_poly.type
_entity_poly.pdbx_seq_one_letter_code
_entity_poly.pdbx_strand_id
1 'polypeptide(L)' 'LTNVRSSTGDELERLIPAKKMSMEQQLEFCAGDECLEVTPAVVRIRKVLLNANDRSKERNRNKKG' A
#
# COMPACT_ATOMS: atom_id res chain seq x y z
N LEU A 1 -11.95 10.08 5.57
CA LEU A 1 -13.00 9.14 6.01
C LEU A 1 -12.99 9.11 7.53
N THR A 2 -13.72 10.04 8.10
CA THR A 2 -13.87 10.31 9.54
C THR A 2 -15.14 9.59 9.97
N ASN A 3 -15.10 8.28 10.26
CA ASN A 3 -16.25 7.55 10.82
C ASN A 3 -15.85 6.18 11.42
N VAL A 4 -15.03 6.19 12.48
CA VAL A 4 -14.92 5.04 13.41
C VAL A 4 -15.17 5.56 14.83
N ARG A 5 -16.24 6.35 15.00
CA ARG A 5 -16.70 6.86 16.31
C ARG A 5 -18.22 6.99 16.39
N SER A 6 -18.96 6.15 15.67
CA SER A 6 -20.41 6.07 15.77
C SER A 6 -20.75 4.70 16.36
N SER A 7 -20.83 4.66 17.68
CA SER A 7 -21.56 3.65 18.42
C SER A 7 -22.98 3.59 17.87
N THR A 8 -23.53 2.38 17.70
CA THR A 8 -24.89 2.05 17.20
C THR A 8 -24.96 1.72 15.71
N GLY A 9 -24.80 0.43 15.41
CA GLY A 9 -25.02 -0.17 14.10
C GLY A 9 -24.19 -1.44 13.98
N ASP A 10 -24.73 -2.56 14.46
CA ASP A 10 -24.17 -3.90 14.19
C ASP A 10 -24.32 -4.23 12.70
N GLU A 11 -23.56 -3.53 11.86
CA GLU A 11 -23.35 -3.92 10.47
C GLU A 11 -22.06 -4.74 10.45
N LEU A 12 -22.21 -6.06 10.51
CA LEU A 12 -21.11 -7.00 10.32
C LEU A 12 -20.66 -6.92 8.86
N GLU A 13 -19.72 -6.02 8.57
CA GLU A 13 -19.11 -5.88 7.26
C GLU A 13 -18.32 -7.17 6.93
N ARG A 14 -18.79 -7.92 5.93
CA ARG A 14 -18.12 -9.15 5.48
C ARG A 14 -16.88 -8.78 4.66
N LEU A 15 -15.71 -8.85 5.27
CA LEU A 15 -14.44 -8.65 4.60
C LEU A 15 -14.08 -9.85 3.73
N ILE A 16 -13.72 -9.58 2.47
CA ILE A 16 -13.13 -10.59 1.59
C ILE A 16 -11.74 -10.96 2.15
N PRO A 17 -11.36 -12.25 2.18
CA PRO A 17 -10.06 -12.67 2.69
C PRO A 17 -8.92 -12.01 1.90
N ALA A 18 -7.86 -11.62 2.61
CA ALA A 18 -6.69 -11.01 2.00
C ALA A 18 -6.02 -11.96 1.00
N LYS A 19 -5.60 -11.42 -0.15
CA LYS A 19 -4.81 -12.17 -1.14
C LYS A 19 -3.43 -12.46 -0.56
N LYS A 20 -3.12 -13.73 -0.34
CA LYS A 20 -1.77 -14.18 0.03
C LYS A 20 -0.91 -14.22 -1.23
N MET A 21 0.23 -13.54 -1.21
CA MET A 21 1.19 -13.51 -2.32
C MET A 21 2.54 -14.05 -1.83
N SER A 22 3.18 -14.88 -2.64
CA SER A 22 4.57 -15.29 -2.40
C SER A 22 5.54 -14.12 -2.60
N MET A 23 6.81 -14.27 -2.19
CA MET A 23 7.81 -13.22 -2.36
C MET A 23 8.05 -12.89 -3.84
N GLU A 24 8.08 -13.91 -4.70
CA GLU A 24 8.25 -13.79 -6.15
C GLU A 24 7.06 -13.06 -6.78
N GLN A 25 5.83 -13.41 -6.36
CA GLN A 25 4.62 -12.72 -6.82
C GLN A 25 4.60 -11.27 -6.37
N GLN A 26 5.13 -10.95 -5.19
CA GLN A 26 5.23 -9.58 -4.72
C GLN A 26 6.29 -8.79 -5.50
N LEU A 27 7.40 -9.43 -5.89
CA LEU A 27 8.43 -8.83 -6.75
C LEU A 27 7.88 -8.49 -8.13
N GLU A 28 7.12 -9.41 -8.72
CA GLU A 28 6.48 -9.20 -10.01
C GLU A 28 5.40 -8.10 -9.96
N PHE A 29 4.69 -7.98 -8.83
CA PHE A 29 3.68 -6.94 -8.63
C PHE A 29 4.28 -5.54 -8.41
N CYS A 30 5.53 -5.44 -7.96
CA CYS A 30 6.13 -4.19 -7.52
C CYS A 30 6.35 -3.22 -8.69
N ALA A 31 5.81 -2.00 -8.58
CA ALA A 31 6.04 -0.94 -9.56
C ALA A 31 7.41 -0.25 -9.38
N GLY A 32 7.85 0.53 -10.37
CA GLY A 32 9.15 1.21 -10.33
C GLY A 32 9.30 2.27 -9.21
N ASP A 33 8.21 2.77 -8.64
CA ASP A 33 8.20 3.68 -7.48
C ASP A 33 7.89 2.96 -6.15
N GLU A 34 7.91 1.63 -6.17
CA GLU A 34 7.66 0.75 -5.04
C GLU A 34 8.89 -0.10 -4.73
N CYS A 35 8.92 -0.63 -3.50
CA CYS A 35 9.94 -1.55 -3.05
C CYS A 35 9.35 -2.60 -2.10
N LEU A 36 10.09 -3.69 -1.97
CA LEU A 36 9.80 -4.77 -1.05
C LEU A 36 10.57 -4.59 0.25
N GLU A 37 9.84 -4.46 1.36
CA GLU A 37 10.38 -4.48 2.70
C GLU A 37 10.39 -5.93 3.21
N VAL A 38 11.60 -6.48 3.36
CA VAL A 38 11.81 -7.87 3.78
C VAL A 38 12.22 -7.89 5.25
N THR A 39 11.50 -8.67 6.04
CA THR A 39 11.88 -9.05 7.40
C THR A 39 11.83 -10.58 7.52
N PRO A 40 12.49 -11.20 8.53
CA PRO A 40 12.47 -12.65 8.66
C PRO A 40 11.07 -13.26 8.82
N ALA A 41 10.12 -12.50 9.36
CA ALA A 41 8.75 -12.97 9.61
C ALA A 41 7.76 -12.56 8.51
N VAL A 42 7.98 -11.41 7.87
CA VAL A 42 7.00 -10.79 6.97
C VAL A 42 7.68 -10.06 5.82
N VAL A 43 7.06 -10.16 4.65
CA VAL A 43 7.44 -9.40 3.45
C VAL A 43 6.26 -8.52 3.04
N ARG A 44 6.50 -7.24 2.75
CA ARG A 44 5.46 -6.26 2.40
C ARG A 44 5.92 -5.34 1.26
N ILE A 45 4.97 -4.92 0.44
CA ILE A 45 5.19 -3.92 -0.62
C ILE A 45 4.93 -2.53 -0.05
N ARG A 46 5.81 -1.56 -0.33
CA ARG A 46 5.64 -0.16 0.05
C ARG A 46 6.14 0.78 -1.05
N LYS A 47 5.72 2.04 -1.03
CA LYS A 47 6.32 3.07 -1.90
C LYS A 47 7.74 3.39 -1.45
N VAL A 48 8.63 3.67 -2.40
CA VAL A 48 9.99 4.18 -2.10
C VAL A 48 9.90 5.51 -1.36
N LEU A 49 9.09 6.44 -1.88
CA LEU A 49 8.73 7.67 -1.17
C LEU A 49 7.46 7.46 -0.34
N LEU A 50 7.62 7.43 0.98
CA LEU A 50 6.52 7.21 1.92
C LEU A 50 5.56 8.39 2.00
N ASN A 51 6.09 9.61 1.91
CA ASN A 51 5.29 10.82 1.99
C ASN A 51 4.53 11.06 0.67
N ALA A 52 3.22 11.24 0.77
CA ALA A 52 2.36 11.50 -0.39
C ALA A 52 2.71 12.80 -1.12
N ASN A 53 3.12 13.83 -0.38
CA ASN A 53 3.50 15.12 -0.97
C ASN A 53 4.78 14.98 -1.79
N ASP A 54 5.74 14.21 -1.31
CA ASP A 54 7.01 14.02 -2.00
C ASP A 54 6.84 13.14 -3.24
N ARG A 55 5.97 12.12 -3.19
CA ARG A 55 5.54 11.37 -4.39
C ARG A 55 4.92 12.28 -5.45
N SER A 56 4.05 13.21 -5.05
CA SER A 56 3.40 14.14 -5.99
C SER A 56 4.43 15.05 -6.67
N LYS A 57 5.39 15.57 -5.90
CA LYS A 57 6.50 16.39 -6.43
C LYS A 57 7.36 15.60 -7.42
N GLU A 58 7.75 14.38 -7.07
CA GLU A 58 8.61 13.53 -7.92
C GLU A 58 7.89 13.14 -9.22
N ARG A 59 6.63 12.74 -9.14
CA ARG A 59 5.80 12.47 -10.32
C ARG A 59 5.66 13.68 -11.23
N ASN A 60 5.53 14.88 -10.67
CA ASN A 60 5.45 16.12 -11.46
C ASN A 60 6.79 16.48 -12.10
N ARG A 61 7.91 16.16 -11.45
CA ARG A 61 9.26 16.33 -12.02
C ARG A 61 9.49 15.39 -13.20
N ASN A 62 9.14 14.12 -13.05
CA ASN A 62 9.29 13.11 -14.11
C ASN A 62 8.38 13.35 -15.33
N LYS A 63 7.32 14.15 -15.21
CA LYS A 63 6.47 14.56 -16.35
C LYS A 63 7.02 15.74 -17.15
N LYS A 64 7.98 16.48 -16.60
CA LYS A 64 8.54 17.70 -17.21
C LYS A 64 9.87 17.45 -17.93
N GLY A 65 10.52 16.32 -17.67
CA GLY A 65 11.61 15.79 -18.49
C GLY A 65 11.04 14.88 -19.57
#